data_AF-A0A8T9S2Y3-F1
#
_entry.id   AF-A0A8T9S2Y3-F1
#
_cell.length_a   1.000
_cell.length_b   1.000
_cell.length_c   1.000
_cell.angle_alpha   90.00
_cell.angle_beta   90.00
_cell.angle_gamma   90.00
#
_symmetry.space_group_name_H-M   'P 1'
#
loop_
_entity.id
_entity.type
_entity.pdbx_description
1 polymer ?
#
loop_
_entity_poly.entity_id
_entity_poly.type
_entity_poly.pdbx_seq_one_letter_code
_entity_poly.pdbx_strand_id
1 'polypeptide(L)'
;MPLLTRFWQLTDSTERTDAADVFTQYVEHFISYPALARQAGLGGAIYARLTVQPDGRVGSISITRRDLSTASPPIKAVMALDAELQRVAWQLRFKPAVPSIDSTSLRPIARADTVTNIVAEGDSTETVTVIQVEDHDGPTFLADTVTISYRFVPQ
;
A
#
# COMPACT_ATOMS: atom_id res chain seq x y z
N MET A 1 0.24 -12.92 15.03
CA MET A 1 -0.50 -11.71 14.58
C MET A 1 -1.38 -12.12 13.41
N PRO A 2 -2.68 -11.77 13.41
CA PRO A 2 -3.58 -12.10 12.31
C PRO A 2 -3.16 -11.39 11.02
N LEU A 3 -3.29 -12.10 9.90
CA LEU A 3 -3.00 -11.58 8.57
C LEU A 3 -4.30 -11.02 7.97
N LEU A 4 -4.33 -9.71 7.73
CA LEU A 4 -5.52 -8.99 7.29
C LEU A 4 -5.68 -9.09 5.77
N THR A 5 -6.91 -9.24 5.30
CA THR A 5 -7.20 -9.22 3.86
C THR A 5 -7.13 -7.78 3.34
N ARG A 6 -6.60 -7.58 2.13
CA ARG A 6 -6.59 -6.28 1.44
C ARG A 6 -7.98 -5.97 0.91
N PHE A 7 -8.88 -5.58 1.80
CA PHE A 7 -10.30 -5.37 1.46
C PHE A 7 -10.50 -4.34 0.33
N TRP A 8 -9.60 -3.36 0.18
CA TRP A 8 -9.65 -2.38 -0.92
C TRP A 8 -9.37 -2.96 -2.32
N GLN A 9 -8.82 -4.18 -2.41
CA GLN A 9 -8.61 -4.89 -3.68
C GLN A 9 -9.76 -5.85 -4.02
N LEU A 10 -10.66 -6.14 -3.07
CA LEU A 10 -11.77 -7.06 -3.28
C LEU A 10 -12.85 -6.41 -4.13
N THR A 11 -13.20 -7.01 -5.26
CA THR A 11 -14.28 -6.52 -6.14
C THR A 11 -15.66 -6.83 -5.56
N ASP A 12 -15.81 -7.97 -4.87
CA ASP A 12 -17.06 -8.36 -4.23
C ASP A 12 -17.36 -7.47 -3.02
N SER A 13 -18.60 -6.95 -2.96
CA SER A 13 -18.99 -6.00 -1.92
C SER A 13 -19.16 -6.65 -0.54
N THR A 14 -19.61 -7.91 -0.50
CA THR A 14 -19.83 -8.64 0.76
C THR A 14 -18.49 -9.02 1.37
N GLU A 15 -17.60 -9.64 0.58
CA GLU A 15 -16.26 -10.00 1.06
C GLU A 15 -15.45 -8.77 1.48
N ARG A 16 -15.60 -7.66 0.75
CA ARG A 16 -14.98 -6.38 1.13
C ARG A 16 -15.45 -5.89 2.49
N THR A 17 -16.75 -6.01 2.77
CA THR A 17 -17.36 -5.56 4.02
C THR A 17 -16.88 -6.45 5.17
N ASP A 18 -16.97 -7.77 5.02
CA ASP A 18 -16.51 -8.74 6.02
C ASP A 18 -15.01 -8.55 6.35
N ALA A 19 -14.18 -8.32 5.33
CA ALA A 19 -12.75 -8.06 5.52
C ALA A 19 -12.48 -6.71 6.21
N ALA A 20 -13.31 -5.69 5.95
CA ALA A 20 -13.22 -4.39 6.63
C ALA A 20 -13.69 -4.48 8.09
N ASP A 21 -14.69 -5.30 8.40
CA ASP A 21 -15.12 -5.60 9.76
C ASP A 21 -14.02 -6.29 10.56
N VAL A 22 -13.36 -7.31 9.98
CA VAL A 22 -12.21 -7.97 10.62
C VAL A 22 -11.06 -6.98 10.88
N PHE A 23 -10.80 -6.07 9.94
CA PHE A 23 -9.84 -4.98 10.15
C PHE A 23 -10.25 -4.07 11.31
N THR A 24 -11.53 -3.69 11.39
CA THR A 24 -12.04 -2.79 12.43
C THR A 24 -11.92 -3.44 13.81
N GLN A 25 -12.33 -4.71 13.94
CA GLN A 25 -12.18 -5.48 15.18
C GLN A 25 -10.72 -5.61 15.61
N TYR A 26 -9.80 -5.79 14.65
CA TYR A 26 -8.37 -5.79 14.95
C TYR A 26 -7.94 -4.45 15.55
N VAL A 27 -8.26 -3.34 14.89
CA VAL A 27 -7.88 -2.01 15.39
C VAL A 27 -8.48 -1.79 16.78
N GLU A 28 -9.77 -2.06 16.99
CA GLU A 28 -10.43 -1.94 18.29
C GLU A 28 -9.80 -2.78 19.39
N HIS A 29 -9.32 -3.98 19.07
CA HIS A 29 -8.68 -4.86 20.04
C HIS A 29 -7.28 -4.35 20.46
N PHE A 30 -6.52 -3.76 19.54
CA PHE A 30 -5.13 -3.36 19.77
C PHE A 30 -4.95 -1.88 20.14
N ILE A 31 -5.96 -1.06 19.89
CA ILE A 31 -5.92 0.38 20.17
C ILE A 31 -6.26 0.65 21.63
N SER A 32 -5.47 1.50 22.25
CA SER A 32 -5.61 1.90 23.64
C SER A 32 -5.86 3.39 23.72
N TYR A 33 -6.93 3.79 24.40
CA TYR A 33 -7.27 5.19 24.51
C TYR A 33 -6.26 5.94 25.43
N PRO A 34 -5.42 6.86 24.89
CA PRO A 34 -4.30 7.44 25.64
C PRO A 34 -4.76 8.26 26.86
N ALA A 35 -3.99 8.18 27.96
CA ALA A 35 -4.32 8.88 29.21
C ALA A 35 -4.44 10.40 29.04
N LEU A 36 -3.56 11.02 28.24
CA LEU A 36 -3.59 12.45 27.95
C LEU A 36 -4.85 12.87 27.19
N ALA A 37 -5.35 12.02 26.27
CA ALA A 37 -6.60 12.27 25.57
C ALA A 37 -7.80 12.11 26.49
N ARG A 38 -7.73 11.15 27.43
CA ARG A 38 -8.79 10.88 28.42
C ARG A 38 -8.96 12.00 29.41
N GLN A 39 -7.86 12.47 29.98
CA GLN A 39 -7.86 13.61 30.89
C GLN A 39 -8.38 14.89 30.22
N ALA A 40 -8.16 15.02 28.91
CA ALA A 40 -8.65 16.15 28.12
C ALA A 40 -10.08 15.96 27.57
N GLY A 41 -10.71 14.79 27.75
CA GLY A 41 -12.00 14.47 27.14
C GLY A 41 -12.00 14.54 25.60
N LEU A 42 -10.85 14.31 24.96
CA LEU A 42 -10.66 14.53 23.53
C LEU A 42 -11.02 13.29 22.71
N GLY A 43 -12.15 13.31 22.02
CA GLY A 43 -12.55 12.29 21.05
C GLY A 43 -12.44 12.75 19.60
N GLY A 44 -12.75 11.86 18.67
CA GLY A 44 -12.84 12.20 17.25
C GLY A 44 -12.40 11.10 16.30
N ALA A 45 -12.55 11.35 15.01
CA ALA A 45 -12.05 10.47 13.95
C ALA A 45 -10.69 10.97 13.43
N ILE A 46 -9.73 10.06 13.32
CA ILE A 46 -8.43 10.32 12.71
C ILE A 46 -8.31 9.50 11.44
N TYR A 47 -7.90 10.16 10.35
CA TYR A 47 -7.77 9.57 9.02
C TYR A 47 -6.28 9.44 8.69
N ALA A 48 -5.82 8.21 8.53
CA ALA A 48 -4.44 7.90 8.20
C ALA A 48 -4.35 7.29 6.79
N ARG A 49 -3.42 7.82 5.99
CA ARG A 49 -2.99 7.20 4.74
C ARG A 49 -1.85 6.24 5.02
N LEU A 50 -2.03 4.99 4.62
CA LEU A 50 -1.04 3.93 4.73
C LEU A 50 -0.53 3.57 3.34
N THR A 51 0.77 3.31 3.24
CA THR A 51 1.37 2.67 2.07
C THR A 51 1.69 1.23 2.44
N VAL A 52 1.01 0.27 1.82
CA VAL A 52 1.17 -1.17 2.05
C VAL A 52 2.09 -1.71 0.96
N GLN A 53 3.24 -2.21 1.38
CA GLN A 53 4.20 -2.87 0.51
C GLN A 53 3.63 -4.19 -0.04
N PRO A 54 4.17 -4.70 -1.15
CA PRO A 54 3.67 -5.93 -1.75
C PRO A 54 3.82 -7.17 -0.86
N ASP A 55 4.76 -7.15 0.09
CA ASP A 55 4.90 -8.19 1.12
C ASP A 55 3.82 -8.12 2.22
N GLY A 56 2.93 -7.11 2.16
CA GLY A 56 1.85 -6.91 3.11
C GLY A 56 2.22 -6.08 4.34
N ARG A 57 3.44 -5.54 4.40
CA ARG A 57 3.85 -4.66 5.50
C ARG A 57 3.45 -3.23 5.23
N VAL A 58 3.14 -2.48 6.28
CA VAL A 58 3.01 -1.03 6.17
C VAL A 58 4.41 -0.43 6.03
N GLY A 59 4.67 0.29 4.93
CA GLY A 59 5.94 0.96 4.67
C GLY A 59 5.94 2.45 5.02
N SER A 60 4.77 3.10 5.04
CA SER A 60 4.64 4.51 5.42
C SER A 60 3.25 4.81 5.97
N ILE A 61 3.18 5.77 6.91
CA ILE A 61 1.95 6.18 7.61
C ILE A 61 1.93 7.70 7.67
N SER A 62 0.86 8.32 7.18
CA SER A 62 0.69 9.78 7.24
C SER A 62 -0.73 10.13 7.69
N ILE A 63 -0.86 10.96 8.72
CA ILE A 63 -2.15 11.47 9.17
C ILE A 63 -2.60 12.57 8.22
N THR A 64 -3.71 12.35 7.52
CA THR A 64 -4.20 13.24 6.46
C THR A 64 -5.25 14.21 6.98
N ARG A 65 -6.11 13.77 7.91
CA ARG A 65 -7.19 14.57 8.45
C ARG A 65 -7.50 14.14 9.88
N ARG A 66 -7.94 15.10 10.70
CA ARG A 66 -8.45 14.89 12.05
C ARG A 66 -9.81 15.58 12.16
N ASP A 67 -10.80 14.87 12.65
CA ASP A 67 -12.15 15.34 12.91
C ASP A 67 -12.39 15.18 14.41
N LEU A 68 -11.99 16.20 15.18
CA LEU A 68 -11.93 16.15 16.63
C LEU A 68 -13.19 16.74 17.25
N SER A 69 -13.56 16.28 18.45
CA SER A 69 -14.78 16.71 19.14
C SER A 69 -14.77 18.18 19.61
N THR A 70 -13.61 18.83 19.61
CA THR A 70 -13.43 20.22 20.06
C THR A 70 -12.67 21.04 19.03
N ALA A 71 -13.04 22.31 18.89
CA ALA A 71 -12.40 23.27 17.99
C ALA A 71 -11.00 23.73 18.47
N SER A 72 -10.72 23.62 19.77
CA SER A 72 -9.41 23.99 20.35
C SER A 72 -8.87 22.84 21.22
N PRO A 73 -8.40 21.74 20.59
CA PRO A 73 -7.91 20.58 21.30
C PRO A 73 -6.51 20.83 21.88
N PRO A 74 -6.19 20.32 23.08
CA PRO A 74 -4.84 20.42 23.61
C PRO A 74 -3.87 19.60 22.73
N ILE A 75 -2.82 20.25 22.23
CA ILE A 75 -1.86 19.68 21.27
C ILE A 75 -1.31 18.33 21.74
N LYS A 76 -0.97 18.22 23.03
CA LYS A 76 -0.43 16.98 23.62
C LYS A 76 -1.42 15.81 23.54
N ALA A 77 -2.71 16.06 23.69
CA ALA A 77 -3.74 15.03 23.59
C ALA A 77 -3.92 14.58 22.13
N VAL A 78 -3.91 15.52 21.18
CA VAL A 78 -3.95 15.21 19.74
C VAL A 78 -2.76 14.34 19.35
N MET A 79 -1.55 14.74 19.75
CA MET A 79 -0.34 13.97 19.48
C MET A 79 -0.38 12.57 20.09
N ALA A 80 -1.00 12.41 21.27
CA ALA A 80 -1.16 11.11 21.90
C ALA A 80 -2.08 10.18 21.09
N LEU A 81 -3.20 10.71 20.55
CA LEU A 81 -4.10 9.96 19.68
C LEU A 81 -3.42 9.57 18.36
N ASP A 82 -2.70 10.51 17.74
CA ASP A 82 -1.94 10.26 16.51
C ASP A 82 -0.89 9.17 16.73
N ALA A 83 -0.09 9.28 17.80
CA ALA A 83 0.96 8.34 18.13
C ALA A 83 0.41 6.93 18.38
N GLU A 84 -0.75 6.83 19.02
CA GLU A 84 -1.42 5.56 19.25
C GLU A 84 -1.92 4.92 17.96
N LEU A 85 -2.59 5.70 17.10
CA LEU A 85 -3.03 5.19 15.80
C LEU A 85 -1.82 4.74 14.96
N GLN A 86 -0.74 5.52 14.95
CA GLN A 86 0.50 5.15 14.27
C GLN A 86 1.09 3.86 14.84
N ARG A 87 1.11 3.69 16.17
CA ARG A 87 1.60 2.47 16.83
C ARG A 87 0.84 1.23 16.38
N VAL A 88 -0.49 1.29 16.37
CA VAL A 88 -1.33 0.17 15.92
C VAL A 88 -1.15 -0.06 14.43
N ALA A 89 -1.10 1.00 13.62
CA ALA A 89 -0.94 0.90 12.18
C ALA A 89 0.39 0.26 11.77
N TRP A 90 1.49 0.50 12.50
CA TRP A 90 2.77 -0.19 12.27
C TRP A 90 2.74 -1.70 12.58
N GLN A 91 1.80 -2.14 13.43
CA GLN A 91 1.61 -3.55 13.77
C GLN A 91 0.74 -4.28 12.74
N LEU A 92 0.06 -3.56 11.84
CA LEU A 92 -0.77 -4.17 10.81
C LEU A 92 0.07 -5.06 9.88
N ARG A 93 -0.50 -6.20 9.52
CA ARG A 93 0.04 -7.14 8.54
C ARG A 93 -1.07 -7.52 7.59
N PHE A 94 -0.92 -7.19 6.31
CA PHE A 94 -1.85 -7.55 5.25
C PHE A 94 -1.36 -8.78 4.50
N LYS A 95 -2.26 -9.49 3.84
CA LYS A 95 -1.92 -10.52 2.85
C LYS A 95 -1.00 -9.90 1.77
N PRO A 96 -0.05 -10.65 1.21
CA PRO A 96 0.79 -10.15 0.13
C PRO A 96 -0.04 -9.84 -1.13
N ALA A 97 0.49 -8.97 -2.00
CA ALA A 97 -0.13 -8.65 -3.28
C ALA A 97 -0.13 -9.92 -4.14
N VAL A 98 -1.29 -10.31 -4.67
CA VAL A 98 -1.31 -11.31 -5.74
C VAL A 98 -1.03 -10.57 -7.04
N PRO A 99 -0.01 -10.98 -7.82
CA PRO A 99 0.24 -10.35 -9.11
C PRO A 99 -0.98 -10.58 -10.01
N SER A 100 -1.59 -9.49 -10.47
CA SER A 100 -2.51 -9.57 -11.60
C SER A 100 -1.64 -9.83 -12.83
N ILE A 101 -1.70 -11.04 -13.38
CA ILE A 101 -1.08 -11.32 -14.67
C ILE A 101 -1.93 -10.59 -15.70
N ASP A 102 -1.55 -9.35 -16.03
CA ASP A 102 -2.22 -8.58 -17.07
C ASP A 102 -2.04 -9.34 -18.40
N SER A 103 -3.11 -10.00 -18.83
CA SER A 103 -3.12 -10.81 -20.05
C SER A 103 -3.25 -9.96 -21.31
N THR A 104 -2.90 -8.67 -21.28
CA THR A 104 -3.12 -7.73 -22.38
C THR A 104 -1.83 -7.00 -22.77
N SER A 105 -0.88 -7.71 -23.39
CA SER A 105 0.09 -7.10 -24.33
C SER A 105 0.80 -8.14 -25.21
N LEU A 106 0.03 -9.03 -25.87
CA LEU A 106 0.50 -9.63 -27.11
C LEU A 106 -0.02 -8.78 -28.28
N ARG A 107 0.58 -7.61 -28.49
CA ARG A 107 0.56 -7.02 -29.83
C ARG A 107 1.65 -7.73 -30.62
N PRO A 108 1.34 -8.57 -31.64
CA PRO A 108 2.35 -8.97 -32.57
C PRO A 108 2.80 -7.70 -33.30
N ILE A 109 3.99 -7.20 -32.99
CA ILE A 109 4.61 -6.15 -33.80
C ILE A 109 5.11 -6.87 -35.07
N ALA A 110 4.20 -7.05 -36.02
CA ALA A 110 4.59 -7.31 -37.40
C ALA A 110 5.29 -6.05 -37.90
N ARG A 111 6.62 -6.05 -37.88
CA ARG A 111 7.40 -5.14 -38.71
C ARG A 111 8.40 -5.95 -39.50
N ALA A 112 8.00 -6.25 -40.73
CA ALA A 112 8.91 -6.67 -41.78
C ALA A 112 9.79 -5.46 -42.12
N ASP A 113 11.07 -5.53 -41.77
CA ASP A 113 12.10 -4.75 -42.43
C ASP A 113 13.17 -5.76 -42.89
N THR A 114 13.05 -6.14 -44.16
CA THR A 114 14.04 -6.91 -44.89
C THR A 114 15.36 -6.15 -44.87
N VAL A 115 16.44 -6.78 -44.38
CA VAL A 115 17.80 -6.31 -44.67
C VAL A 115 18.55 -7.43 -45.38
N THR A 116 18.84 -7.18 -46.65
CA THR A 116 19.68 -8.00 -47.54
C THR A 116 21.10 -8.11 -46.98
N ASN A 117 21.60 -9.34 -46.82
CA ASN A 117 23.02 -9.59 -46.60
C ASN A 117 23.80 -9.37 -47.92
N ILE A 118 24.87 -8.59 -47.86
CA ILE A 118 25.96 -8.62 -48.84
C ILE A 118 27.24 -8.96 -48.07
N VAL A 119 27.90 -10.05 -48.47
CA VAL A 119 29.29 -10.43 -48.15
C VAL A 119 29.97 -10.62 -49.51
N ALA A 120 31.23 -10.24 -49.79
CA ALA A 120 32.42 -9.85 -49.02
C ALA A 120 33.20 -8.82 -49.89
N GLU A 121 34.29 -8.16 -49.50
CA GLU A 121 35.59 -8.64 -49.04
C GLU A 121 36.39 -7.47 -48.45
N GLY A 122 37.23 -7.75 -47.46
CA GLY A 122 38.24 -6.82 -46.97
C GLY A 122 38.02 -6.38 -45.53
N ASP A 123 38.95 -6.81 -44.68
CA ASP A 123 39.35 -6.18 -43.41
C ASP A 123 38.22 -5.80 -42.45
N SER A 124 37.95 -6.64 -41.45
CA SER A 124 37.50 -6.20 -40.12
C SER A 124 37.35 -7.35 -39.14
N THR A 125 37.98 -7.11 -38.00
CA THR A 125 37.88 -7.76 -36.70
C THR A 125 36.42 -7.99 -36.29
N GLU A 126 36.10 -9.24 -35.93
CA GLU A 126 34.82 -9.63 -35.35
C GLU A 126 34.59 -8.87 -34.03
N THR A 127 33.67 -7.90 -34.06
CA THR A 127 33.14 -7.29 -32.84
C THR A 127 31.81 -7.95 -32.53
N VAL A 128 31.83 -8.87 -31.57
CA VAL A 128 30.63 -9.46 -30.96
C VAL A 128 30.02 -8.42 -30.04
N THR A 129 28.95 -7.77 -30.46
CA THR A 129 28.13 -6.92 -29.58
C THR A 129 27.06 -7.79 -28.95
N VAL A 130 27.30 -8.21 -27.71
CA VAL A 130 26.30 -8.84 -26.85
C VAL A 130 25.26 -7.78 -26.50
N ILE A 131 24.05 -7.89 -27.07
CA ILE A 131 22.90 -7.10 -26.62
C ILE A 131 22.40 -7.78 -25.35
N GLN A 132 22.81 -7.31 -24.17
CA GLN A 132 22.09 -7.61 -22.93
C GLN A 132 20.76 -6.88 -22.99
N VAL A 133 19.72 -7.58 -23.45
CA VAL A 133 18.34 -7.21 -23.14
C VAL A 133 18.13 -7.69 -21.71
N GLU A 134 18.33 -6.79 -20.73
CA GLU A 134 17.77 -7.00 -19.39
C GLU A 134 16.25 -6.95 -19.53
N ASP A 135 15.68 -8.13 -19.79
CA ASP A 135 14.27 -8.41 -19.63
C ASP A 135 13.93 -8.22 -18.15
N HIS A 136 13.52 -6.99 -17.81
CA HIS A 136 12.87 -6.67 -16.55
C HIS A 136 11.35 -6.89 -16.69
N ASP A 137 10.91 -7.99 -17.32
CA ASP A 137 9.49 -8.41 -17.29
C ASP A 137 9.22 -9.24 -16.03
N GLY A 138 9.62 -8.69 -14.88
CA GLY A 138 9.22 -9.20 -13.58
C GLY A 138 7.86 -8.63 -13.20
N PRO A 139 6.98 -9.38 -12.49
CA PRO A 139 5.74 -8.80 -11.97
C PRO A 139 6.08 -7.56 -11.14
N THR A 140 5.63 -6.39 -11.60
CA THR A 140 5.86 -5.13 -10.88
C THR A 140 4.92 -5.10 -9.69
N PHE A 141 5.45 -5.45 -8.53
CA PHE A 141 4.74 -5.44 -7.27
C PHE A 141 4.62 -4.00 -6.75
N LEU A 142 3.57 -3.30 -7.17
CA LEU A 142 3.34 -1.92 -6.73
C LEU A 142 2.85 -1.88 -5.28
N ALA A 143 3.37 -0.92 -4.52
CA ALA A 143 2.84 -0.64 -3.18
C ALA A 143 1.45 -0.01 -3.31
N ASP A 144 0.50 -0.52 -2.54
CA ASP A 144 -0.86 0.00 -2.48
C ASP A 144 -0.94 1.17 -1.50
N THR A 145 -1.74 2.19 -1.82
CA THR A 145 -2.04 3.27 -0.88
C THR A 145 -3.50 3.20 -0.47
N VAL A 146 -3.76 3.13 0.84
CA VAL A 146 -5.11 3.05 1.41
C VAL A 146 -5.30 4.14 2.46
N THR A 147 -6.50 4.72 2.53
CA THR A 147 -6.88 5.61 3.63
C THR A 147 -7.76 4.85 4.60
N ILE A 148 -7.33 4.77 5.85
CA ILE A 148 -8.11 4.22 6.96
C ILE A 148 -8.57 5.34 7.88
N SER A 149 -9.68 5.12 8.57
CA SER A 149 -10.14 6.00 9.64
C SER A 149 -10.41 5.20 10.90
N TYR A 150 -10.15 5.81 12.05
CA TYR A 150 -10.54 5.27 13.34
C TYR A 150 -11.12 6.37 14.21
N ARG A 151 -12.22 6.06 14.92
CA ARG A 151 -12.90 7.01 15.80
C ARG A 151 -12.62 6.67 17.26
N PHE A 152 -11.90 7.57 17.92
CA PHE A 152 -11.70 7.57 19.36
C PHE A 152 -12.96 8.11 20.06
N VAL A 153 -13.60 7.27 20.85
CA VAL A 153 -14.74 7.65 21.69
C VAL A 153 -14.22 7.96 23.09
N PRO A 154 -14.50 9.15 23.66
CA PRO A 154 -14.09 9.47 25.02
C PRO A 154 -14.79 8.52 26.00
N GLN A 155 -14.01 7.97 26.93
CA GLN A 155 -14.43 7.05 27.98
C GLN A 155 -14.53 7.77 29.32
#